data_AF-A0A1M5XUI8-F1
#
_entry.id   AF-A0A1M5XUI8-F1
#
_cell.length_a   1.000
_cell.length_b   1.000
_cell.length_c   1.000
_cell.angle_alpha   90.00
_cell.angle_beta   90.00
_cell.angle_gamma   90.00
#
_symmetry.space_group_name_H-M   'P 1'
#
loop_
_entity.id
_entity.type
_entity.pdbx_description
1 polymer ?
#
loop_
_entity_poly.entity_id
_entity_poly.type
_entity_poly.pdbx_seq_one_letter_code
_entity_poly.pdbx_strand_id
1 'polypeptide(L)'
;MKKNIVIVMICLLLPIMEIWGHAENINSDDIELQYHASCEDSPDGLHLMSLVGRGFLYQEDGSGKIQKKLIENGNTFRCEYCGHYLICTGRPQLGWSVADYLTGGDMYFKGMLYNSIFEFRTDRSTTYYTSDNTIEGYRFK
;
A
#
# COMPACT_ATOMS: atom_id res chain seq x y z
N MET A 1 -16.33 -7.79 -76.54
CA MET A 1 -15.03 -7.82 -75.82
C MET A 1 -15.29 -8.11 -74.35
N LYS A 2 -14.63 -9.14 -73.81
CA LYS A 2 -14.67 -9.53 -72.38
C LYS A 2 -14.05 -8.44 -71.51
N LYS A 3 -14.59 -8.24 -70.29
CA LYS A 3 -13.83 -8.18 -69.03
C LYS A 3 -14.78 -8.19 -67.83
N ASN A 4 -14.71 -9.27 -67.06
CA ASN A 4 -15.30 -9.39 -65.73
C ASN A 4 -14.53 -8.47 -64.77
N ILE A 5 -15.23 -7.70 -63.94
CA ILE A 5 -14.63 -6.95 -62.82
C ILE A 5 -15.21 -7.53 -61.53
N VAL A 6 -14.33 -8.17 -60.76
CA VAL A 6 -14.59 -8.71 -59.43
C VAL A 6 -14.45 -7.56 -58.43
N ILE A 7 -15.47 -7.32 -57.61
CA ILE A 7 -15.43 -6.37 -56.50
C ILE A 7 -14.89 -7.12 -55.28
N VAL A 8 -13.64 -6.86 -54.91
CA VAL A 8 -13.06 -7.32 -53.64
C VAL A 8 -13.11 -6.15 -52.66
N MET A 9 -13.93 -6.30 -51.62
CA MET A 9 -14.02 -5.39 -50.50
C MET A 9 -12.81 -5.64 -49.59
N ILE A 10 -11.79 -4.78 -49.66
CA ILE A 10 -10.61 -4.84 -48.78
C ILE A 10 -10.78 -3.76 -47.71
N CYS A 11 -11.17 -4.20 -46.51
CA CYS A 11 -11.06 -3.42 -45.29
C CYS A 11 -9.58 -3.22 -44.96
N LEU A 12 -9.03 -2.04 -45.25
CA LEU A 12 -7.71 -1.65 -44.78
C LEU A 12 -7.81 -1.16 -43.33
N LEU A 13 -7.55 -2.10 -42.43
CA LEU A 13 -7.19 -1.87 -41.04
C LEU A 13 -5.90 -1.05 -40.97
N LEU A 14 -5.94 0.06 -40.23
CA LEU A 14 -4.76 0.82 -39.83
C LEU A 14 -3.90 -0.05 -38.90
N PRO A 15 -2.59 -0.20 -39.14
CA PRO A 15 -1.69 -0.74 -38.14
C PRO A 15 -1.45 0.34 -37.08
N ILE A 16 -2.09 0.19 -35.92
CA ILE A 16 -1.64 0.83 -34.69
C ILE A 16 -0.27 0.22 -34.42
N MET A 17 0.77 1.05 -34.46
CA MET A 17 2.10 0.66 -34.01
C MET A 17 2.00 0.32 -32.52
N GLU A 18 1.87 -0.97 -32.22
CA GLU A 18 2.18 -1.53 -30.92
C GLU A 18 3.67 -1.24 -30.66
N ILE A 19 3.93 -0.33 -29.73
CA ILE A 19 5.22 -0.26 -29.07
C ILE A 19 5.29 -1.54 -28.25
N TRP A 20 5.93 -2.56 -28.82
CA TRP A 20 6.41 -3.73 -28.11
C TRP A 20 7.52 -3.26 -27.16
N GLY A 21 7.12 -2.66 -26.04
CA GLY A 21 7.93 -2.73 -24.84
C GLY A 21 7.88 -4.18 -24.40
N HIS A 22 8.98 -4.90 -24.59
CA HIS A 22 9.18 -6.17 -23.91
C HIS A 22 8.95 -5.94 -22.41
N ALA A 23 7.76 -6.31 -21.93
CA ALA A 23 7.60 -6.66 -20.55
C ALA A 23 8.42 -7.93 -20.36
N GLU A 24 9.67 -7.77 -19.95
CA GLU A 24 10.36 -8.85 -19.28
C GLU A 24 9.45 -9.26 -18.12
N ASN A 25 9.00 -10.51 -18.17
CA ASN A 25 8.26 -11.18 -17.11
C ASN A 25 9.18 -11.18 -15.89
N ILE A 26 9.13 -10.11 -15.10
CA ILE A 26 9.73 -10.09 -13.78
C ILE A 26 8.93 -11.11 -12.99
N ASN A 27 9.59 -12.22 -12.69
CA ASN A 27 9.11 -13.28 -11.82
C ASN A 27 8.53 -12.63 -10.56
N SER A 28 7.21 -12.65 -10.42
CA SER A 28 6.43 -11.84 -9.49
C SER A 28 6.52 -12.30 -8.03
N ASP A 29 7.48 -13.16 -7.71
CA ASP A 29 7.45 -13.93 -6.48
C ASP A 29 8.26 -13.32 -5.33
N ASP A 30 9.13 -12.32 -5.50
CA ASP A 30 9.90 -11.76 -4.36
C ASP A 30 10.44 -10.32 -4.58
N ILE A 31 9.68 -9.41 -5.21
CA ILE A 31 9.99 -7.97 -5.04
C ILE A 31 9.21 -7.47 -3.84
N GLU A 32 9.77 -7.71 -2.65
CA GLU A 32 9.42 -6.94 -1.47
C GLU A 32 9.79 -5.48 -1.79
N LEU A 33 8.81 -4.69 -2.22
CA LEU A 33 8.91 -3.24 -2.31
C LEU A 33 9.10 -2.72 -0.88
N GLN A 34 10.33 -2.79 -0.39
CA GLN A 34 10.72 -2.18 0.87
C GLN A 34 10.64 -0.68 0.66
N TYR A 35 9.51 -0.11 1.08
CA TYR A 35 9.33 1.32 1.17
C TYR A 35 10.32 1.86 2.20
N HIS A 36 11.39 2.48 1.72
CA HIS A 36 12.41 3.08 2.56
C HIS A 36 11.83 4.39 3.14
N ALA A 37 11.28 4.33 4.36
CA ALA A 37 10.68 5.50 5.00
C ALA A 37 11.75 6.30 5.75
N SER A 38 11.97 7.57 5.39
CA SER A 38 12.85 8.49 6.13
C SER A 38 12.05 9.50 6.94
N CYS A 39 12.54 9.85 8.13
CA CYS A 39 11.97 10.88 9.00
C CYS A 39 12.93 12.08 9.14
N GLU A 40 12.70 13.14 8.36
CA GLU A 40 13.53 14.36 8.42
C GLU A 40 13.49 15.07 9.78
N ASP A 41 12.38 14.92 10.51
CA ASP A 41 12.20 15.49 11.84
C ASP A 41 12.93 14.69 12.95
N SER A 42 13.41 13.48 12.64
CA SER A 42 14.13 12.64 13.60
C SER A 42 15.64 12.92 13.59
N PRO A 43 16.31 13.01 14.75
CA PRO A 43 17.76 13.20 14.84
C PRO A 43 18.60 12.14 14.11
N ASP A 44 18.09 10.91 13.98
CA ASP A 44 18.78 9.79 13.32
C ASP A 44 18.14 9.40 11.98
N GLY A 45 17.19 10.19 11.47
CA GLY A 45 16.49 9.93 10.22
C GLY A 45 15.44 8.82 10.29
N LEU A 46 15.22 8.20 11.46
CA LEU A 46 14.28 7.08 11.62
C LEU A 46 12.98 7.51 12.29
N HIS A 47 11.86 6.91 11.89
CA HIS A 47 10.60 7.05 12.58
C HIS A 47 10.64 6.31 13.93
N LEU A 48 10.66 7.06 15.03
CA LEU A 48 10.55 6.50 16.38
C LEU A 48 9.08 6.27 16.76
N MET A 49 8.63 5.04 16.65
CA MET A 49 7.23 4.62 16.69
C MET A 49 6.81 4.17 18.09
N SER A 50 5.96 4.98 18.73
CA SER A 50 5.37 4.65 20.03
C SER A 50 3.95 4.11 19.87
N LEU A 51 3.62 3.04 20.61
CA LEU A 51 2.27 2.47 20.61
C LEU A 51 1.27 3.47 21.20
N VAL A 52 0.27 3.87 20.42
CA VAL A 52 -0.77 4.84 20.84
C VAL A 52 -2.14 4.21 21.07
N GLY A 53 -2.36 3.00 20.59
CA GLY A 53 -3.62 2.30 20.81
C GLY A 53 -3.89 1.18 19.82
N ARG A 54 -5.18 0.95 19.58
CA ARG A 54 -5.68 -0.03 18.60
C ARG A 54 -6.20 0.69 17.37
N GLY A 55 -6.29 0.01 16.24
CA GLY A 55 -6.86 0.62 15.06
C GLY A 55 -7.56 -0.35 14.12
N PHE A 56 -8.42 0.23 13.29
CA PHE A 56 -9.03 -0.43 12.16
C PHE A 56 -8.59 0.28 10.88
N LEU A 57 -8.22 -0.50 9.87
CA LEU A 57 -7.90 0.00 8.54
C LEU A 57 -8.92 -0.56 7.54
N TYR A 58 -9.53 0.35 6.79
CA TYR A 58 -10.50 0.01 5.77
C TYR A 58 -10.07 0.58 4.43
N GLN A 59 -10.36 -0.17 3.38
CA GLN A 59 -10.29 0.30 2.02
C GLN A 59 -11.66 0.84 1.60
N GLU A 60 -11.70 2.06 1.08
CA GLU A 60 -12.90 2.72 0.56
C GLU A 60 -12.87 2.79 -0.97
N ASP A 61 -14.05 2.89 -1.59
CA ASP A 61 -14.13 3.29 -2.99
C ASP A 61 -14.12 4.82 -3.14
N GLY A 62 -14.13 5.31 -4.38
CA GLY A 62 -14.17 6.74 -4.68
C GLY A 62 -15.42 7.48 -4.18
N SER A 63 -16.42 6.78 -3.63
CA SER A 63 -17.60 7.36 -2.99
C SER A 63 -17.52 7.36 -1.45
N GLY A 64 -16.41 6.88 -0.88
CA GLY A 64 -16.22 6.74 0.57
C GLY A 64 -16.92 5.52 1.17
N LYS A 65 -17.42 4.60 0.34
CA LYS A 65 -18.03 3.36 0.84
C LYS A 65 -16.94 2.34 1.13
N ILE A 66 -16.97 1.78 2.34
CA ILE A 66 -16.07 0.68 2.74
C ILE A 66 -16.28 -0.52 1.81
N GLN A 67 -15.21 -0.92 1.12
CA GLN A 67 -15.16 -2.10 0.27
C GLN A 67 -14.61 -3.30 1.03
N LYS A 68 -13.55 -3.07 1.82
CA LYS A 68 -12.81 -4.13 2.51
C LYS A 68 -12.29 -3.65 3.85
N LYS A 69 -12.32 -4.52 4.85
CA LYS A 69 -11.54 -4.33 6.09
C LYS A 69 -10.19 -5.00 5.90
N LEU A 70 -9.11 -4.24 6.01
CA LEU A 70 -7.74 -4.70 5.77
C LEU A 70 -7.09 -5.16 7.07
N ILE A 71 -7.17 -4.34 8.12
CA ILE A 71 -6.65 -4.68 9.45
C ILE A 71 -7.76 -4.45 10.47
N GLU A 72 -8.01 -5.47 11.28
CA GLU A 72 -8.95 -5.45 12.39
C GLU A 72 -8.18 -5.46 13.71
N ASN A 73 -8.44 -4.44 14.55
CA ASN A 73 -7.86 -4.34 15.89
C ASN A 73 -6.32 -4.39 15.92
N GLY A 74 -5.68 -3.80 14.89
CA GLY A 74 -4.23 -3.69 14.79
C GLY A 74 -3.65 -2.82 15.90
N ASN A 75 -2.37 -3.01 16.21
CA ASN A 75 -1.61 -2.07 17.02
C ASN A 75 -1.32 -0.82 16.18
N THR A 76 -1.69 0.34 16.71
CA THR A 76 -1.45 1.64 16.06
C THR A 76 -0.27 2.31 16.73
N PHE A 77 0.70 2.69 15.93
CA PHE A 77 1.89 3.42 16.35
C PHE A 77 1.89 4.81 15.73
N ARG A 78 2.51 5.75 16.44
CA ARG A 78 2.74 7.11 15.97
C ARG A 78 4.19 7.50 16.17
N CYS A 79 4.81 8.10 15.16
CA CYS A 79 6.14 8.66 15.25
C CYS A 79 6.17 9.81 16.27
N GLU A 80 7.10 9.77 17.21
CA GLU A 80 7.28 10.82 18.23
C GLU A 80 7.71 12.17 17.62
N TYR A 81 8.39 12.15 16.46
CA TYR A 81 8.93 13.35 15.82
C TYR A 81 7.96 13.95 14.79
N CYS A 82 7.73 13.26 13.67
CA CYS A 82 6.89 13.78 12.58
C CYS A 82 5.39 13.47 12.71
N GLY A 83 5.00 12.63 13.69
CA GLY A 83 3.59 12.26 13.88
C GLY A 83 3.01 11.27 12.86
N HIS A 84 3.81 10.72 11.93
CA HIS A 84 3.38 9.66 11.02
C HIS A 84 2.79 8.47 11.77
N TYR A 85 1.73 7.89 11.20
CA TYR A 85 1.11 6.68 11.74
C TYR A 85 1.61 5.43 11.02
N LEU A 86 1.61 4.33 11.76
CA LEU A 86 1.72 2.97 11.24
C LEU A 86 0.70 2.12 11.96
N ILE A 87 0.05 1.22 11.24
CA ILE A 87 -0.83 0.21 11.84
C ILE A 87 -0.34 -1.18 11.43
N CYS A 88 -0.25 -2.10 12.39
CA CYS A 88 0.12 -3.48 12.11
C CYS A 88 -0.62 -4.48 13.00
N THR A 89 -0.73 -5.75 12.57
CA THR A 89 -1.37 -6.80 13.38
C THR A 89 -0.44 -7.35 14.47
N GLY A 90 0.88 -7.25 14.25
CA GLY A 90 1.93 -7.72 15.14
C GLY A 90 2.29 -6.79 16.31
N ARG A 91 3.33 -7.14 17.09
CA ARG A 91 3.81 -6.41 18.29
C ARG A 91 5.34 -6.23 18.27
N PRO A 92 5.87 -5.45 17.31
CA PRO A 92 7.31 -5.31 17.11
C PRO A 92 8.07 -4.73 18.31
N GLN A 93 7.44 -3.88 19.11
CA GLN A 93 8.01 -3.34 20.35
C GLN A 93 8.29 -4.42 21.41
N LEU A 94 7.67 -5.60 21.29
CA LEU A 94 7.92 -6.77 22.15
C LEU A 94 8.85 -7.81 21.48
N GLY A 95 9.43 -7.46 20.34
CA GLY A 95 10.27 -8.34 19.53
C GLY A 95 9.50 -9.35 18.67
N TRP A 96 8.17 -9.25 18.58
CA TRP A 96 7.35 -10.11 17.72
C TRP A 96 7.31 -9.57 16.30
N SER A 97 6.89 -10.39 15.33
CA SER A 97 6.72 -9.91 13.96
C SER A 97 5.83 -8.67 13.89
N VAL A 98 6.06 -7.83 12.89
CA VAL A 98 5.13 -6.76 12.50
C VAL A 98 3.87 -7.37 11.88
N ALA A 99 4.02 -8.49 11.15
CA ALA A 99 2.96 -9.17 10.41
C ALA A 99 2.32 -8.23 9.37
N ASP A 100 0.99 -8.23 9.22
CA ASP A 100 0.31 -7.35 8.25
C ASP A 100 0.41 -5.90 8.69
N TYR A 101 0.84 -5.00 7.82
CA TYR A 101 0.96 -3.58 8.12
C TYR A 101 0.62 -2.65 6.96
N LEU A 102 0.38 -1.39 7.29
CA LEU A 102 0.33 -0.28 6.35
C LEU A 102 0.99 0.97 6.97
N THR A 103 1.70 1.73 6.13
CA THR A 103 2.39 2.96 6.55
C THR A 103 1.55 4.20 6.28
N GLY A 104 1.84 5.31 6.96
CA GLY A 104 1.12 6.57 6.79
C GLY A 104 1.20 7.19 5.39
N GLY A 105 2.10 6.73 4.50
CA GLY A 105 2.09 7.11 3.09
C GLY A 105 0.92 6.51 2.31
N ASP A 106 0.40 5.38 2.78
CA ASP A 106 -0.61 4.56 2.10
C ASP A 106 -2.01 4.66 2.73
N MET A 107 -2.13 5.37 3.86
CA MET A 107 -3.39 5.57 4.59
C MET A 107 -3.52 6.99 5.13
N TYR A 108 -4.77 7.43 5.31
CA TYR A 108 -5.09 8.64 6.04
C TYR A 108 -5.87 8.33 7.31
N PHE A 109 -5.62 9.14 8.34
CA PHE A 109 -6.36 9.10 9.60
C PHE A 109 -7.76 9.69 9.39
N LYS A 110 -8.80 8.89 9.65
CA LYS A 110 -10.20 9.32 9.55
C LYS A 110 -10.70 9.95 10.84
N GLY A 111 -10.30 9.39 11.98
CA GLY A 111 -10.74 9.85 13.29
C GLY A 111 -10.46 8.84 14.38
N MET A 112 -10.72 9.26 15.62
CA MET A 112 -10.66 8.39 16.78
C MET A 112 -12.07 7.96 17.15
N LEU A 113 -12.28 6.66 17.29
CA LEU A 113 -13.47 6.06 17.87
C LEU A 113 -13.38 6.12 19.41
N TYR A 114 -14.14 5.28 20.12
CA TYR A 114 -14.07 5.19 21.58
C TYR A 114 -12.77 4.51 22.06
N ASN A 115 -12.31 4.85 23.27
CA ASN A 115 -11.22 4.16 23.98
C ASN A 115 -9.88 4.03 23.20
N SER A 116 -9.42 5.12 22.57
CA SER A 116 -8.15 5.13 21.82
C SER A 116 -8.09 4.11 20.68
N ILE A 117 -9.25 3.84 20.08
CA ILE A 117 -9.36 3.09 18.84
C ILE A 117 -9.27 4.08 17.68
N PHE A 118 -8.27 3.94 16.84
CA PHE A 118 -8.01 4.79 15.70
C PHE A 118 -8.65 4.20 14.44
N GLU A 119 -9.21 5.07 13.62
CA GLU A 119 -9.82 4.69 12.36
C GLU A 119 -8.99 5.24 11.21
N PHE A 120 -8.49 4.34 10.37
CA PHE A 120 -7.70 4.65 9.17
C PHE A 120 -8.43 4.22 7.91
N ARG A 121 -8.06 4.87 6.80
CA ARG A 121 -8.63 4.66 5.48
C ARG A 121 -7.57 4.69 4.40
N THR A 122 -7.84 3.99 3.31
CA THR A 122 -7.03 3.98 2.09
C THR A 122 -7.96 3.81 0.88
N ASP A 123 -7.55 4.31 -0.28
CA ASP A 123 -8.30 4.23 -1.54
C ASP A 123 -7.92 2.99 -2.36
N ARG A 124 -6.64 2.65 -2.46
CA ARG A 124 -6.12 1.57 -3.34
C ARG A 124 -4.92 0.80 -2.81
N SER A 125 -4.78 0.65 -1.50
CA SER A 125 -3.65 -0.12 -0.95
C SER A 125 -3.99 -1.55 -0.56
N THR A 126 -3.00 -2.43 -0.72
CA THR A 126 -2.95 -3.75 -0.07
C THR A 126 -2.04 -3.66 1.15
N THR A 127 -2.31 -4.46 2.17
CA THR A 127 -1.39 -4.59 3.32
C THR A 127 -0.08 -5.24 2.88
N TYR A 128 1.03 -4.75 3.42
CA TYR A 128 2.31 -5.43 3.36
C TYR A 128 2.39 -6.47 4.49
N TYR A 129 3.31 -7.43 4.38
CA TYR A 129 3.55 -8.44 5.43
C TYR A 129 5.05 -8.58 5.66
N THR A 130 5.47 -8.68 6.92
CA THR A 130 6.82 -9.16 7.26
C THR A 130 6.79 -10.04 8.52
N SER A 131 7.61 -11.09 8.51
CA SER A 131 7.86 -11.93 9.69
C SER A 131 8.86 -11.31 10.67
N ASP A 132 9.55 -10.25 10.26
CA ASP A 132 10.52 -9.55 11.10
C ASP A 132 9.83 -8.61 12.08
N ASN A 133 10.55 -8.26 13.15
CA ASN A 133 10.10 -7.27 14.14
C ASN A 133 10.56 -5.84 13.81
N THR A 134 11.15 -5.65 12.63
CA THR A 134 11.71 -4.38 12.15
C THR A 134 11.18 -4.06 10.76
N ILE A 135 11.07 -2.77 10.46
CA ILE A 135 10.86 -2.27 9.10
C ILE A 135 11.93 -1.21 8.89
N GLU A 136 12.58 -1.23 7.73
CA GLU A 136 13.56 -0.22 7.38
C GLU A 136 12.97 1.19 7.52
N GLY A 137 13.70 2.10 8.19
CA GLY A 137 13.21 3.44 8.48
C GLY A 137 12.36 3.59 9.74
N TYR A 138 12.01 2.50 10.43
CA TYR A 138 11.18 2.52 11.64
C TYR A 138 11.88 1.87 12.84
N ARG A 139 11.72 2.48 14.01
CA ARG A 139 12.14 1.92 15.31
C ARG A 139 10.95 1.88 16.26
N PHE A 140 10.58 0.69 16.72
CA PHE A 140 9.43 0.49 17.62
C PHE A 140 9.82 0.55 19.10
N LYS A 141 8.97 1.17 19.92
CA LYS A 141 9.14 1.38 21.37
C LYS A 141 7.87 1.02 22.14
#